data_AF-A0A9X6X644-F1
#
_entry.id   AF-A0A9X6X644-F1
#
_cell.length_a   1.000
_cell.length_b   1.000
_cell.length_c   1.000
_cell.angle_alpha   90.00
_cell.angle_beta   90.00
_cell.angle_gamma   90.00
#
_symmetry.space_group_name_H-M   'P 1'
#
loop_
_entity.id
_entity.type
_entity.pdbx_description
1 polymer ?
#
loop_
_entity_poly.entity_id
_entity_poly.type
_entity_poly.pdbx_seq_one_letter_code
_entity_poly.pdbx_strand_id
1 'polypeptide(L)'
;MKLRFIQNGYFLLLTFVTGLFYFCFYLVALLLSFTLSFTVVGIPLVIRVLQTTTTFIQFERIQTKIYTDISTDSYNRSVTTDTSDWAQVKLGITNRRTWSAVFWLMQKFVIGIFSLISAVILYVMPLMFLLAPLLYRSIDMNIFFMQIDTFAKSLLVMSVGIASTAISIKLVDGLAKKIGGYTRNMIRQLNR
;
A
#
# COMPACT_ATOMS: atom_id res chain seq x y z
N MET A 1 -10.73 20.93 0.85
CA MET A 1 -10.96 19.73 1.68
C MET A 1 -11.38 18.50 0.86
N LYS A 2 -12.39 18.60 -0.02
CA LYS A 2 -12.85 17.47 -0.87
C LYS A 2 -11.77 16.82 -1.75
N LEU A 3 -10.89 17.61 -2.39
CA LEU A 3 -9.85 17.08 -3.29
C LEU A 3 -8.85 16.16 -2.57
N ARG A 4 -8.42 16.54 -1.35
CA ARG A 4 -7.47 15.74 -0.54
C ARG A 4 -8.07 14.41 -0.10
N PHE A 5 -9.37 14.39 0.22
CA PHE A 5 -10.06 13.15 0.59
C PHE A 5 -10.04 12.14 -0.57
N ILE A 6 -10.40 12.58 -1.78
CA ILE A 6 -10.38 11.74 -2.99
C ILE A 6 -8.95 11.27 -3.32
N GLN A 7 -7.97 12.18 -3.24
CA GLN A 7 -6.55 11.85 -3.45
C GLN A 7 -6.06 10.79 -2.45
N ASN A 8 -6.43 10.91 -1.18
CA ASN A 8 -6.03 9.96 -0.15
C ASN A 8 -6.73 8.60 -0.32
N GLY A 9 -8.00 8.58 -0.76
CA GLY A 9 -8.68 7.35 -1.15
C GLY A 9 -7.97 6.63 -2.31
N TYR A 10 -7.60 7.38 -3.35
CA TYR A 10 -6.85 6.83 -4.47
C TYR A 10 -5.46 6.33 -4.05
N PHE A 11 -4.78 7.07 -3.16
CA PHE A 11 -3.50 6.65 -2.59
C PHE A 11 -3.61 5.34 -1.79
N LEU A 12 -4.67 5.16 -1.00
CA LEU A 12 -4.91 3.92 -0.26
C LEU A 12 -5.12 2.72 -1.19
N LEU A 13 -5.89 2.90 -2.26
CA LEU A 13 -6.11 1.86 -3.29
C LEU A 13 -4.82 1.55 -4.06
N LEU A 14 -4.08 2.58 -4.48
CA LEU A 14 -2.79 2.41 -5.13
C LEU A 14 -1.78 1.70 -4.22
N THR A 15 -1.78 1.99 -2.92
CA THR A 15 -0.92 1.30 -1.95
C THR A 15 -1.21 -0.20 -1.90
N PHE A 16 -2.48 -0.59 -1.99
CA PHE A 16 -2.87 -2.00 -2.11
C PHE A 16 -2.41 -2.62 -3.43
N VAL A 17 -2.73 -1.98 -4.57
CA VAL A 17 -2.38 -2.50 -5.90
C VAL A 17 -0.86 -2.67 -6.05
N THR A 18 -0.09 -1.67 -5.62
CA THR A 18 1.39 -1.73 -5.66
C THR A 18 1.94 -2.79 -4.70
N GLY A 19 1.40 -2.89 -3.48
CA GLY A 19 1.81 -3.93 -2.53
C GLY A 19 1.55 -5.35 -3.04
N LEU A 20 0.38 -5.58 -3.65
CA LEU A 20 0.02 -6.85 -4.27
C LEU A 20 0.91 -7.17 -5.47
N PHE A 21 1.16 -6.18 -6.33
CA PHE A 21 2.06 -6.33 -7.47
C PHE A 21 3.47 -6.73 -7.03
N TYR A 22 4.07 -6.03 -6.07
CA TYR A 22 5.42 -6.38 -5.60
C TYR A 22 5.46 -7.76 -4.97
N PHE A 23 4.48 -8.10 -4.13
CA PHE A 23 4.42 -9.41 -3.51
C PHE A 23 4.33 -10.54 -4.53
N CYS A 24 3.41 -10.43 -5.50
CA CYS A 24 3.26 -11.42 -6.56
C CYS A 24 4.53 -11.52 -7.42
N PHE A 25 5.08 -10.37 -7.84
CA PHE A 25 6.29 -10.31 -8.64
C PHE A 25 7.47 -10.98 -7.93
N TYR A 26 7.76 -10.61 -6.67
CA TYR A 26 8.88 -11.20 -5.94
C TYR A 26 8.64 -12.66 -5.58
N LEU A 27 7.43 -13.05 -5.22
CA LEU A 27 7.11 -14.44 -4.91
C LEU A 27 7.33 -15.33 -6.13
N VAL A 28 6.76 -14.96 -7.29
CA VAL A 28 6.95 -15.72 -8.54
C VAL A 28 8.41 -15.70 -8.96
N ALA A 29 9.06 -14.54 -8.95
CA ALA A 29 10.42 -14.43 -9.45
C ALA A 29 11.44 -15.15 -8.56
N LEU A 30 11.26 -15.14 -7.23
CA LEU A 30 12.12 -15.89 -6.30
C LEU A 30 11.87 -17.40 -6.40
N LEU A 31 10.62 -17.85 -6.50
CA LEU A 31 10.30 -19.28 -6.68
C LEU A 31 10.85 -19.81 -8.00
N LEU A 32 10.68 -19.04 -9.08
CA LEU A 32 11.20 -19.38 -10.39
C LEU A 32 12.73 -19.39 -10.37
N SER A 33 13.35 -18.39 -9.73
CA SER A 33 14.81 -18.38 -9.52
C SER A 33 15.29 -19.58 -8.73
N PHE A 34 14.59 -19.96 -7.66
CA PHE A 34 14.95 -21.09 -6.81
C PHE A 34 14.85 -22.41 -7.58
N THR A 35 13.79 -22.58 -8.36
CA THR A 35 13.59 -23.75 -9.21
C THR A 35 14.66 -23.82 -10.30
N LEU A 36 14.96 -22.70 -10.95
CA LEU A 36 16.02 -22.61 -11.96
C LEU A 36 17.42 -22.57 -11.35
N SER A 37 17.58 -22.47 -10.03
CA SER A 37 18.89 -22.46 -9.37
C SER A 37 19.65 -23.77 -9.59
N PHE A 38 18.91 -24.87 -9.78
CA PHE A 38 19.49 -26.14 -10.21
C PHE A 38 20.11 -26.08 -11.62
N THR A 39 19.72 -25.08 -12.41
CA THR A 39 20.28 -24.80 -13.73
C THR A 39 21.23 -23.60 -13.67
N VAL A 40 22.16 -23.51 -14.63
CA VAL A 40 23.07 -22.37 -14.76
C VAL A 40 22.32 -21.03 -14.94
N VAL A 41 21.05 -21.08 -15.37
CA VAL A 41 20.19 -19.91 -15.65
C VAL A 41 19.59 -19.26 -14.38
N GLY A 42 19.50 -19.98 -13.25
CA GLY A 42 18.86 -19.45 -12.04
C GLY A 42 19.59 -18.26 -11.42
N ILE A 43 20.92 -18.31 -11.38
CA ILE A 43 21.77 -17.26 -10.79
C ILE A 43 21.59 -15.91 -11.54
N PRO A 44 21.70 -15.85 -12.89
CA PRO A 44 21.38 -14.64 -13.65
C PRO A 44 19.98 -14.07 -13.38
N LEU A 45 19.00 -14.93 -13.17
CA LEU A 45 17.60 -14.53 -12.99
C LEU A 45 17.40 -13.81 -11.65
N VAL A 46 17.98 -14.31 -10.56
CA VAL A 46 17.95 -13.63 -9.24
C VAL A 46 18.48 -12.20 -9.35
N ILE A 47 19.55 -12.00 -10.12
CA ILE A 47 20.19 -10.68 -10.25
C ILE A 47 19.27 -9.69 -10.94
N ARG A 48 18.61 -10.09 -12.02
CA ARG A 48 17.63 -9.24 -12.73
C ARG A 48 16.50 -8.82 -11.79
N VAL A 49 16.03 -9.72 -10.94
CA VAL A 49 15.01 -9.45 -9.91
C VAL A 49 15.52 -8.49 -8.83
N LEU A 50 16.78 -8.62 -8.42
CA LEU A 50 17.40 -7.71 -7.46
C LEU A 50 17.70 -6.32 -8.04
N GLN A 51 17.83 -6.21 -9.37
CA GLN A 51 17.93 -4.94 -10.08
C GLN A 51 16.59 -4.21 -10.12
N THR A 52 15.45 -4.90 -10.30
CA THR A 52 14.13 -4.24 -10.34
C THR A 52 13.75 -3.58 -9.01
N THR A 53 14.32 -4.05 -7.89
CA THR A 53 14.12 -3.50 -6.55
C THR A 53 14.42 -2.00 -6.44
N THR A 54 15.43 -1.49 -7.14
CA THR A 54 15.75 -0.05 -7.13
C THR A 54 14.65 0.76 -7.76
N THR A 55 14.17 0.31 -8.92
CA THR A 55 13.10 0.96 -9.68
C THR A 55 11.83 0.99 -8.86
N PHE A 56 11.49 -0.09 -8.16
CA PHE A 56 10.31 -0.12 -7.27
C PHE A 56 10.45 0.83 -6.09
N ILE A 57 11.61 0.91 -5.44
CA ILE A 57 11.83 1.90 -4.36
C ILE A 57 11.70 3.35 -4.87
N GLN A 58 12.17 3.63 -6.08
CA GLN A 58 11.99 4.96 -6.68
C GLN A 58 10.52 5.24 -7.02
N PHE A 59 9.79 4.25 -7.52
CA PHE A 59 8.36 4.36 -7.78
C PHE A 59 7.58 4.66 -6.48
N GLU A 60 7.91 3.96 -5.39
CA GLU A 60 7.36 4.21 -4.06
C GLU A 60 7.63 5.63 -3.55
N ARG A 61 8.83 6.14 -3.80
CA ARG A 61 9.21 7.52 -3.48
C ARG A 61 8.41 8.53 -4.29
N ILE A 62 8.25 8.32 -5.60
CA ILE A 62 7.48 9.21 -6.48
C ILE A 62 6.02 9.21 -6.04
N GLN A 63 5.44 8.04 -5.78
CA GLN A 63 4.06 7.91 -5.28
C GLN A 63 3.90 8.64 -3.94
N THR A 64 4.78 8.42 -2.97
CA THR A 64 4.71 9.08 -1.66
C THR A 64 4.88 10.61 -1.77
N LYS A 65 5.76 11.08 -2.67
CA LYS A 65 5.95 12.52 -2.92
C LYS A 65 4.71 13.15 -3.54
N ILE A 66 4.11 12.51 -4.56
CA ILE A 66 2.93 13.05 -5.25
C ILE A 66 1.71 13.10 -4.32
N TYR A 67 1.48 12.07 -3.52
CA TYR A 67 0.23 11.92 -2.77
C TYR A 67 0.30 12.37 -1.31
N THR A 68 1.48 12.34 -0.68
CA THR A 68 1.64 12.69 0.74
C THR A 68 2.51 13.93 0.96
N ASP A 69 3.16 14.46 -0.09
CA ASP A 69 4.11 15.59 -0.05
C ASP A 69 5.29 15.37 0.93
N ILE A 70 5.54 14.11 1.30
CA ILE A 70 6.66 13.74 2.16
C ILE A 70 7.87 13.53 1.25
N SER A 71 8.80 14.47 1.26
CA SER A 71 10.09 14.30 0.61
C SER A 71 10.92 13.24 1.34
N THR A 72 11.23 12.15 0.66
CA THR A 72 12.19 11.15 1.14
C THR A 72 13.55 11.34 0.48
N ASP A 73 14.62 11.01 1.21
CA ASP A 73 15.99 11.04 0.70
C ASP A 73 16.14 10.11 -0.53
N SER A 74 17.11 10.41 -1.39
CA SER A 74 17.38 9.51 -2.52
C SER A 74 17.86 8.15 -1.99
N TYR A 75 17.31 7.07 -2.53
CA TYR A 75 17.89 5.75 -2.31
C TYR A 75 19.20 5.67 -3.09
N ASN A 76 20.32 5.85 -2.38
CA ASN A 76 21.65 5.74 -2.98
C ASN A 76 22.01 4.25 -3.02
N ARG A 77 21.69 3.59 -4.13
CA ARG A 77 22.38 2.35 -4.46
C ARG A 77 23.77 2.75 -4.90
N SER A 78 24.80 2.27 -4.22
CA SER A 78 26.16 2.27 -4.73
C SER A 78 26.19 1.35 -5.96
N VAL A 79 25.74 1.88 -7.09
CA VAL A 79 25.93 1.24 -8.38
C VAL A 79 27.39 1.49 -8.71
N THR A 80 28.24 0.53 -8.34
CA THR A 80 29.61 0.50 -8.84
C THR A 80 29.52 0.12 -10.31
N THR A 81 29.34 1.12 -11.17
CA THR A 81 29.19 0.99 -12.63
C THR A 81 30.45 0.39 -13.29
N ASP A 82 31.53 0.23 -12.52
CA ASP A 82 32.87 -0.09 -13.00
C ASP A 82 33.35 -1.49 -12.59
N THR A 83 32.43 -2.44 -12.40
CA THR A 83 32.78 -3.81 -11.99
C THR A 83 32.25 -4.83 -12.99
N SER A 84 33.10 -5.79 -13.37
CA SER A 84 32.82 -6.95 -14.23
C SER A 84 31.46 -7.59 -13.90
N ASP A 85 30.73 -8.09 -14.90
CA ASP A 85 29.42 -8.73 -14.74
C ASP A 85 29.38 -9.78 -13.62
N TRP A 86 30.48 -10.51 -13.42
CA TRP A 86 30.63 -11.50 -12.35
C TRP A 86 30.82 -10.88 -10.96
N ALA A 87 31.52 -9.75 -10.87
CA ALA A 87 31.66 -9.00 -9.62
C ALA A 87 30.32 -8.39 -9.19
N GLN A 88 29.49 -7.94 -10.15
CA GLN A 88 28.12 -7.51 -9.89
C GLN A 88 27.21 -8.67 -9.43
N VAL A 89 27.37 -9.87 -10.00
CA VAL A 89 26.68 -11.10 -9.56
C VAL A 89 26.98 -11.37 -8.09
N LYS A 90 28.27 -11.40 -7.72
CA LYS A 90 28.71 -11.70 -6.35
C LYS A 90 28.27 -10.61 -5.37
N LEU A 91 28.38 -9.34 -5.75
CA LEU A 91 27.94 -8.21 -4.94
C LEU A 91 26.41 -8.19 -4.76
N GLY A 92 25.63 -8.48 -5.79
CA GLY A 92 24.17 -8.48 -5.73
C GLY A 92 23.62 -9.52 -4.76
N ILE A 93 24.17 -10.75 -4.82
CA ILE A 93 23.74 -11.89 -4.00
C ILE A 93 24.24 -11.74 -2.55
N THR A 94 25.46 -11.25 -2.36
CA THR A 94 26.09 -11.13 -1.03
C THR A 94 25.61 -9.90 -0.25
N ASN A 95 25.02 -8.92 -0.93
CA ASN A 95 24.61 -7.68 -0.28
C ASN A 95 23.29 -7.87 0.49
N ARG A 96 23.41 -8.03 1.81
CA ARG A 96 22.30 -8.09 2.78
C ARG A 96 21.31 -6.94 2.61
N ARG A 97 21.78 -5.76 2.16
CA ARG A 97 20.95 -4.57 1.91
C ARG A 97 19.88 -4.82 0.84
N THR A 98 20.21 -5.55 -0.22
CA THR A 98 19.28 -5.82 -1.33
C THR A 98 18.19 -6.80 -0.92
N TRP A 99 18.54 -7.82 -0.13
CA TRP A 99 17.59 -8.77 0.45
C TRP A 99 16.66 -8.10 1.46
N SER A 100 17.19 -7.21 2.30
CA SER A 100 16.35 -6.37 3.17
C SER A 100 15.38 -5.53 2.36
N ALA A 101 15.80 -4.92 1.24
CA ALA A 101 14.91 -4.15 0.38
C ALA A 101 13.75 -4.97 -0.19
N VAL A 102 14.01 -6.19 -0.65
CA VAL A 102 12.97 -7.13 -1.11
C VAL A 102 12.02 -7.48 0.02
N PHE A 103 12.54 -7.79 1.22
CA PHE A 103 11.72 -8.09 2.39
C PHE A 103 10.80 -6.92 2.76
N TRP A 104 11.32 -5.70 2.78
CA TRP A 104 10.53 -4.49 3.02
C TRP A 104 9.42 -4.31 1.96
N LEU A 105 9.73 -4.52 0.67
CA LEU A 105 8.72 -4.45 -0.40
C LEU A 105 7.65 -5.53 -0.28
N MET A 106 8.02 -6.76 0.08
CA MET A 106 7.04 -7.84 0.32
C MET A 106 6.13 -7.53 1.50
N GLN A 107 6.66 -6.94 2.58
CA GLN A 107 5.86 -6.56 3.75
C GLN A 107 4.82 -5.46 3.43
N LYS A 108 5.04 -4.68 2.35
CA LYS A 108 4.07 -3.69 1.86
C LYS A 108 2.72 -4.32 1.49
N PHE A 109 2.67 -5.60 1.13
CA PHE A 109 1.40 -6.29 0.88
C PHE A 109 0.47 -6.30 2.09
N VAL A 110 1.02 -6.55 3.28
CA VAL A 110 0.24 -6.54 4.53
C VAL A 110 -0.32 -5.14 4.78
N ILE A 111 0.50 -4.11 4.59
CA ILE A 111 0.09 -2.70 4.70
C ILE A 111 -0.99 -2.37 3.66
N GLY A 112 -0.84 -2.88 2.44
CA GLY A 112 -1.82 -2.76 1.37
C GLY A 112 -3.17 -3.37 1.74
N ILE A 113 -3.20 -4.56 2.35
CA ILE A 113 -4.44 -5.19 2.83
C ILE A 113 -5.11 -4.32 3.89
N PHE A 114 -4.35 -3.86 4.90
CA PHE A 114 -4.89 -2.95 5.92
C PHE A 114 -5.41 -1.65 5.30
N SER A 115 -4.73 -1.11 4.29
CA SER A 115 -5.13 0.06 3.52
C SER A 115 -6.46 -0.18 2.77
N LEU A 116 -6.61 -1.34 2.13
CA LEU A 116 -7.85 -1.72 1.45
C LEU A 116 -9.01 -1.87 2.42
N ILE A 117 -8.84 -2.63 3.51
CA ILE A 117 -9.88 -2.85 4.52
C ILE A 117 -10.33 -1.51 5.11
N SER A 118 -9.36 -0.65 5.48
CA SER A 118 -9.68 0.68 6.01
C SER A 118 -10.37 1.57 4.97
N ALA A 119 -9.96 1.55 3.70
CA ALA A 119 -10.66 2.27 2.64
C ALA A 119 -12.10 1.77 2.47
N VAL A 120 -12.32 0.45 2.45
CA VAL A 120 -13.67 -0.11 2.34
C VAL A 120 -14.53 0.33 3.53
N ILE A 121 -14.04 0.21 4.77
CA ILE A 121 -14.80 0.61 5.95
C ILE A 121 -15.09 2.11 5.95
N LEU A 122 -14.08 2.95 5.72
CA LEU A 122 -14.19 4.41 5.82
C LEU A 122 -14.95 5.07 4.67
N TYR A 123 -15.15 4.38 3.54
CA TYR A 123 -15.95 4.90 2.42
C TYR A 123 -17.32 4.24 2.32
N VAL A 124 -17.41 2.92 2.50
CA VAL A 124 -18.69 2.19 2.35
C VAL A 124 -19.60 2.41 3.57
N MET A 125 -19.05 2.43 4.80
CA MET A 125 -19.90 2.63 5.98
C MET A 125 -20.61 3.99 5.97
N PRO A 126 -19.91 5.14 5.84
CA PRO A 126 -20.60 6.43 5.87
C PRO A 126 -21.58 6.59 4.70
N LEU A 127 -21.27 5.99 3.54
CA LEU A 127 -22.15 5.99 2.37
C LEU A 127 -23.46 5.23 2.65
N MET A 128 -23.39 4.04 3.26
CA MET A 128 -24.56 3.28 3.71
C MET A 128 -25.42 4.08 4.70
N PHE A 129 -24.78 4.73 5.69
CA PHE A 129 -25.50 5.56 6.66
C PHE A 129 -26.16 6.79 6.02
N LEU A 130 -25.50 7.43 5.05
CA LEU A 130 -26.05 8.56 4.30
C LEU A 130 -27.24 8.15 3.41
N LEU A 131 -27.22 6.94 2.86
CA LEU A 131 -28.29 6.39 2.03
C LEU A 131 -29.39 5.69 2.85
N ALA A 132 -29.26 5.61 4.18
CA ALA A 132 -30.26 5.02 5.07
C ALA A 132 -31.72 5.51 4.82
N PRO A 133 -32.02 6.81 4.65
CA PRO A 133 -33.40 7.27 4.41
C PRO A 133 -33.95 6.89 3.03
N LEU A 134 -33.12 6.45 2.08
CA LEU A 134 -33.59 5.87 0.82
C LEU A 134 -33.69 4.33 0.92
N LEU A 135 -32.78 3.71 1.65
CA LEU A 135 -32.65 2.25 1.70
C LEU A 135 -33.57 1.59 2.73
N TYR A 136 -34.09 2.32 3.72
CA TYR A 136 -34.98 1.77 4.76
C TYR A 136 -36.26 1.10 4.21
N ARG A 137 -36.66 1.45 2.99
CA ARG A 137 -37.85 0.86 2.33
C ARG A 137 -37.53 -0.46 1.61
N SER A 138 -36.29 -0.67 1.20
CA SER A 138 -35.87 -1.77 0.33
C SER A 138 -34.99 -2.79 1.03
N ILE A 139 -34.33 -2.40 2.13
CA ILE A 139 -33.39 -3.21 2.88
C ILE A 139 -33.74 -3.12 4.36
N ASP A 140 -34.02 -4.27 4.97
CA ASP A 140 -34.17 -4.38 6.42
C ASP A 140 -32.81 -4.11 7.09
N MET A 141 -32.54 -2.85 7.41
CA MET A 141 -31.34 -2.45 8.13
C MET A 141 -31.58 -2.61 9.63
N ASN A 142 -30.98 -3.64 10.21
CA ASN A 142 -30.99 -3.86 11.65
C ASN A 142 -29.65 -3.38 12.25
N ILE A 143 -29.66 -2.30 13.01
CA ILE A 143 -28.47 -1.78 13.68
C ILE A 143 -28.59 -2.03 15.18
N PHE A 144 -27.66 -2.79 15.77
CA PHE A 144 -27.54 -2.98 17.23
C PHE A 144 -28.90 -3.22 17.92
N PHE A 145 -29.71 -4.16 17.42
CA PHE A 145 -31.04 -4.54 17.95
C PHE A 145 -32.20 -3.57 17.69
N MET A 146 -32.04 -2.53 16.87
CA MET A 146 -33.14 -1.65 16.46
C MET A 146 -33.39 -1.74 14.96
N GLN A 147 -34.60 -2.18 14.58
CA GLN A 147 -35.08 -2.08 13.21
C GLN A 147 -35.40 -0.62 12.86
N ILE A 148 -34.92 -0.21 11.68
CA ILE A 148 -35.08 1.14 11.13
C ILE A 148 -36.34 1.15 10.25
N ASP A 149 -37.50 0.99 10.87
CA ASP A 149 -38.78 0.91 10.12
C ASP A 149 -39.45 2.28 9.92
N THR A 150 -38.87 3.34 10.52
CA THR A 150 -39.47 4.67 10.56
C THR A 150 -38.56 5.71 9.93
N PHE A 151 -39.16 6.62 9.15
CA PHE A 151 -38.47 7.75 8.53
C PHE A 151 -37.63 8.55 9.55
N ALA A 152 -38.17 8.82 10.74
CA ALA A 152 -37.46 9.51 11.82
C ALA A 152 -36.19 8.76 12.28
N LYS A 153 -36.24 7.43 12.42
CA LYS A 153 -35.06 6.61 12.76
C LYS A 153 -34.02 6.68 11.64
N SER A 154 -34.44 6.63 10.38
CA SER A 154 -33.52 6.75 9.24
C SER A 154 -32.83 8.13 9.15
N LEU A 155 -33.52 9.18 9.58
CA LEU A 155 -32.97 10.55 9.63
C LEU A 155 -31.90 10.70 10.72
N LEU A 156 -32.10 10.06 11.88
CA LEU A 156 -31.08 9.97 12.92
C LEU A 156 -29.84 9.20 12.43
N VAL A 157 -30.04 8.08 11.76
CA VAL A 157 -28.97 7.26 11.16
C VAL A 157 -28.18 8.06 10.10
N MET A 158 -28.87 8.87 9.29
CA MET A 158 -28.23 9.81 8.36
C MET A 158 -27.36 10.84 9.09
N SER A 159 -27.84 11.41 10.20
CA SER A 159 -27.07 12.37 11.00
C SER A 159 -25.79 11.75 11.58
N VAL A 160 -25.88 10.48 12.02
CA VAL A 160 -24.72 9.68 12.45
C VAL A 160 -23.77 9.41 11.28
N GLY A 161 -24.30 9.15 10.08
CA GLY A 161 -23.52 9.02 8.85
C GLY A 161 -22.70 10.26 8.50
N ILE A 162 -23.28 11.44 8.68
CA ILE A 162 -22.58 12.73 8.47
C ILE A 162 -21.42 12.87 9.47
N ALA A 163 -21.66 12.57 10.75
CA ALA A 163 -20.60 12.59 11.76
C ALA A 163 -19.50 11.56 11.47
N SER A 164 -19.89 10.35 11.06
CA SER A 164 -18.97 9.27 10.65
C SER A 164 -18.12 9.66 9.44
N THR A 165 -18.68 10.40 8.48
CA THR A 165 -17.94 10.93 7.32
C THR A 165 -16.84 11.89 7.77
N ALA A 166 -17.12 12.79 8.71
CA ALA A 166 -16.12 13.72 9.24
C ALA A 166 -14.97 12.99 9.95
N ILE A 167 -15.29 11.93 10.71
CA ILE A 167 -14.31 11.06 11.36
C ILE A 167 -13.47 10.31 10.31
N SER A 168 -14.12 9.82 9.25
CA SER A 168 -13.48 9.07 8.16
C SER A 168 -12.44 9.90 7.43
N ILE A 169 -12.70 11.19 7.17
CA ILE A 169 -11.72 12.10 6.55
C ILE A 169 -10.45 12.18 7.39
N LYS A 170 -10.56 12.35 8.71
CA LYS A 170 -9.39 12.44 9.62
C LYS A 170 -8.62 11.13 9.67
N LEU A 171 -9.32 9.99 9.69
CA LEU A 171 -8.70 8.66 9.67
C LEU A 171 -7.93 8.40 8.38
N VAL A 172 -8.53 8.69 7.23
CA VAL A 172 -7.90 8.53 5.91
C VAL A 172 -6.62 9.39 5.81
N ASP A 173 -6.67 10.64 6.26
CA ASP A 173 -5.49 11.53 6.31
C ASP A 173 -4.39 10.97 7.22
N GLY A 174 -4.77 10.42 8.39
CA GLY A 174 -3.84 9.78 9.32
C GLY A 174 -3.17 8.53 8.75
N LEU A 175 -3.94 7.70 8.05
CA LEU A 175 -3.44 6.49 7.38
C LEU A 175 -2.48 6.85 6.24
N ALA A 176 -2.84 7.82 5.39
CA ALA A 176 -1.98 8.29 4.32
C ALA A 176 -0.62 8.77 4.86
N LYS A 177 -0.62 9.53 5.97
CA LYS A 177 0.62 9.96 6.65
C LYS A 177 1.42 8.79 7.22
N LYS A 178 0.77 7.79 7.83
CA LYS A 178 1.46 6.59 8.35
C LYS A 178 2.11 5.78 7.23
N ILE A 179 1.41 5.60 6.11
CA ILE A 179 1.94 4.89 4.94
C ILE A 179 3.11 5.65 4.33
N GLY A 180 3.00 6.97 4.14
CA GLY A 180 4.14 7.78 3.68
C GLY A 180 5.33 7.76 4.66
N GLY A 181 5.05 7.72 5.97
CA GLY A 181 6.04 7.53 7.02
C GLY A 181 6.75 6.16 6.96
N TYR A 182 6.02 5.10 6.61
CA TYR A 182 6.60 3.78 6.38
C TYR A 182 7.61 3.82 5.22
N THR A 183 7.26 4.42 4.08
CA THR A 183 8.18 4.59 2.93
C THR A 183 9.44 5.36 3.33
N ARG A 184 9.29 6.42 4.14
CA ARG A 184 10.43 7.19 4.67
C ARG A 184 11.32 6.32 5.57
N ASN A 185 10.74 5.53 6.47
CA ASN A 185 11.49 4.67 7.37
C ASN A 185 12.21 3.54 6.60
N MET A 186 11.54 2.95 5.60
CA MET A 186 12.13 1.98 4.68
C MET A 186 13.39 2.54 4.03
N ILE A 187 13.31 3.72 3.40
CA ILE A 187 14.47 4.33 2.74
C ILE A 187 15.58 4.66 3.74
N ARG A 188 15.24 5.14 4.94
CA ARG A 188 16.23 5.46 5.99
C ARG A 188 16.96 4.22 6.48
N GLN A 189 16.26 3.11 6.71
CA GLN A 189 16.89 1.84 7.11
C GLN A 189 17.70 1.25 5.97
N LEU A 190 17.23 1.39 4.74
CA LEU A 190 17.97 0.97 3.57
C LEU A 190 19.16 1.87 3.28
N ASN A 191 19.29 3.08 3.81
CA ASN A 191 20.48 3.92 3.64
C ASN A 191 21.50 3.81 4.80
N ARG A 192 21.18 3.06 5.85
CA ARG A 192 22.12 2.68 6.92
C ARG A 192 22.91 1.43 6.50
#